data_AF-A0A2Y9B8M9-F1
#
_entry.id   AF-A0A2Y9B8M9-F1
#
_cell.length_a   1.000
_cell.length_b   1.000
_cell.length_c   1.000
_cell.angle_alpha   90.00
_cell.angle_beta   90.00
_cell.angle_gamma   90.00
#
_symmetry.space_group_name_H-M   'P 1'
#
loop_
_entity.id
_entity.type
_entity.pdbx_description
1 polymer ?
#
loop_
_entity_poly.entity_id
_entity_poly.type
_entity_poly.pdbx_seq_one_letter_code
_entity_poly.pdbx_strand_id
1 'polypeptide(L)'
;MIGFYNYTVVLTYISLATSVFGMTQAVHGRFKTAILCLALSGLCDMFDGKIARRKKDRTEDEKSFGIQIDSLCDVVCFGAFPALICYLLGVRGPIGIAVIMVYCVNSVIRLAYFNVMEAKNALVTESGEKFYRGLPITSMAIVLPLVFMIQFFVPDSIFRICLHLALLIVGILFVVDFRLKKPKNATLAVLVAVVGAAVVIMIVFTRYRISFHPGWPWLYWVRRL
;
A
#
# COMPACT_ATOMS: atom_id res chain seq x y z
N MET A 1 -28.04 -3.64 11.72
CA MET A 1 -27.17 -3.32 10.57
C MET A 1 -26.31 -4.55 10.29
N ILE A 2 -26.03 -4.87 9.03
CA ILE A 2 -25.16 -6.00 8.68
C ILE A 2 -23.71 -5.53 8.79
N GLY A 3 -22.90 -6.20 9.61
CA GLY A 3 -21.47 -5.90 9.80
C GLY A 3 -21.06 -5.76 11.27
N PHE A 4 -19.75 -5.80 11.52
CA PHE A 4 -19.16 -5.54 12.83
C PHE A 4 -18.55 -4.13 12.85
N TYR A 5 -18.70 -3.41 13.96
CA TYR A 5 -18.28 -2.01 14.10
C TYR A 5 -17.46 -1.75 15.37
N ASN A 6 -16.82 -2.78 15.90
CA ASN A 6 -15.99 -2.65 17.08
C ASN A 6 -14.72 -1.82 16.78
N TYR A 7 -14.06 -1.34 17.84
CA TYR A 7 -12.86 -0.52 17.70
C TYR A 7 -11.70 -1.22 16.95
N THR A 8 -11.73 -2.56 16.82
CA THR A 8 -10.73 -3.34 16.09
C THR A 8 -10.95 -3.39 14.58
N VAL A 9 -12.07 -2.86 14.06
CA VAL A 9 -12.31 -2.75 12.61
C VAL A 9 -12.57 -1.31 12.16
N VAL A 10 -12.95 -0.43 13.10
CA VAL A 10 -13.09 1.01 12.84
C VAL A 10 -11.78 1.61 12.32
N LEU A 11 -10.62 1.16 12.84
CA LEU A 11 -9.34 1.65 12.38
C LEU A 11 -9.04 1.22 10.93
N THR A 12 -9.41 -0.01 10.56
CA THR A 12 -9.41 -0.49 9.17
C THR A 12 -10.27 0.41 8.27
N TYR A 13 -11.47 0.78 8.71
CA TYR A 13 -12.37 1.67 7.97
C TYR A 13 -11.81 3.09 7.82
N ILE A 14 -11.17 3.63 8.85
CA ILE A 14 -10.48 4.93 8.78
C ILE A 14 -9.32 4.86 7.79
N SER A 15 -8.56 3.76 7.80
CA SER A 15 -7.47 3.52 6.84
C SER A 15 -8.00 3.54 5.40
N LEU A 16 -9.09 2.80 5.13
CA LEU A 16 -9.75 2.77 3.84
C LEU A 16 -10.25 4.16 3.41
N ALA A 17 -10.97 4.87 4.29
CA ALA A 17 -11.48 6.21 4.00
C ALA A 17 -10.34 7.20 3.67
N THR A 18 -9.24 7.12 4.43
CA THR A 18 -8.03 7.93 4.20
C THR A 18 -7.41 7.62 2.84
N SER A 19 -7.32 6.35 2.47
CA SER A 19 -6.79 5.92 1.17
C SER A 19 -7.69 6.34 0.01
N VAL A 20 -9.02 6.21 0.13
CA VAL A 20 -9.96 6.68 -0.89
C VAL A 20 -9.85 8.19 -1.06
N PHE A 21 -9.80 8.96 0.02
CA PHE A 21 -9.53 10.40 -0.06
C PHE A 21 -8.19 10.67 -0.76
N GLY A 22 -7.12 9.96 -0.39
CA GLY A 22 -5.82 10.05 -1.04
C GLY A 22 -5.85 9.77 -2.54
N MET A 23 -6.60 8.75 -2.98
CA MET A 23 -6.82 8.44 -4.40
C MET A 23 -7.46 9.61 -5.12
N THR A 24 -8.50 10.23 -4.53
CA THR A 24 -9.13 11.42 -5.13
C THR A 24 -8.13 12.56 -5.26
N GLN A 25 -7.28 12.79 -4.26
CA GLN A 25 -6.24 13.82 -4.32
C GLN A 25 -5.20 13.52 -5.41
N ALA A 26 -4.81 12.26 -5.59
CA ALA A 26 -3.90 11.85 -6.65
C ALA A 26 -4.49 12.16 -8.04
N VAL A 27 -5.76 11.83 -8.27
CA VAL A 27 -6.46 12.14 -9.53
C VAL A 27 -6.47 13.64 -9.79
N HIS A 28 -6.67 14.48 -8.78
CA HIS A 28 -6.58 15.95 -8.91
C HIS A 28 -5.13 16.50 -9.01
N GLY A 29 -4.13 15.63 -9.16
CA GLY A 29 -2.72 16.02 -9.27
C GLY A 29 -2.06 16.44 -7.95
N ARG A 30 -2.75 16.30 -6.81
CA ARG A 30 -2.27 16.65 -5.47
C ARG A 30 -1.50 15.48 -4.85
N PHE A 31 -0.42 15.07 -5.50
CA PHE A 31 0.36 13.89 -5.12
C PHE A 31 0.99 13.96 -3.72
N LYS A 32 1.33 15.16 -3.25
CA LYS A 32 1.82 15.34 -1.87
C LYS A 32 0.81 14.84 -0.84
N THR A 33 -0.45 15.25 -0.99
CA THR A 33 -1.54 14.83 -0.11
C THR A 33 -1.84 13.34 -0.28
N ALA A 34 -1.80 12.84 -1.52
CA ALA A 34 -1.99 11.40 -1.77
C ALA A 34 -0.94 10.54 -1.06
N ILE A 35 0.34 10.90 -1.14
CA ILE A 35 1.43 10.14 -0.49
C ILE A 35 1.35 10.28 1.03
N LEU A 36 0.97 11.44 1.55
CA LEU A 36 0.65 11.60 2.98
C LEU A 36 -0.47 10.65 3.40
N CYS A 37 -1.58 10.59 2.66
CA CYS A 37 -2.68 9.68 2.94
C CYS A 37 -2.25 8.22 2.90
N LEU A 38 -1.39 7.82 1.95
CA LEU A 38 -0.84 6.47 1.89
C LEU A 38 0.01 6.14 3.13
N ALA A 39 0.87 7.07 3.55
CA ALA A 39 1.68 6.91 4.76
C ALA A 39 0.81 6.84 6.03
N LEU A 40 -0.23 7.66 6.12
CA LEU A 40 -1.20 7.63 7.22
C LEU A 40 -2.00 6.32 7.25
N SER A 41 -2.41 5.80 6.10
CA SER A 41 -3.07 4.49 5.99
C SER A 41 -2.15 3.36 6.48
N GLY A 42 -0.87 3.37 6.09
CA GLY A 42 0.13 2.42 6.60
C GLY A 42 0.37 2.53 8.12
N LEU A 43 0.30 3.74 8.66
CA LEU A 43 0.39 3.97 10.10
C LEU A 43 -0.85 3.40 10.83
N CYS A 44 -2.05 3.62 10.30
CA CYS A 44 -3.29 3.06 10.82
C CYS A 44 -3.27 1.53 10.84
N ASP A 45 -2.85 0.89 9.74
CA ASP A 45 -2.70 -0.57 9.66
C ASP A 45 -1.76 -1.14 10.76
N MET A 46 -0.60 -0.49 10.94
CA MET A 46 0.34 -0.92 11.98
C MET A 46 -0.26 -0.85 13.39
N PHE A 47 -1.12 0.15 13.65
CA PHE A 47 -1.85 0.26 14.91
C PHE A 47 -2.98 -0.75 15.00
N ASP A 48 -3.72 -0.99 13.92
CA ASP A 48 -4.86 -1.92 13.89
C ASP A 48 -4.42 -3.33 14.26
N GLY A 49 -3.35 -3.81 13.64
CA GLY A 49 -2.75 -5.09 13.98
C GLY A 49 -2.31 -5.19 15.45
N LYS A 50 -1.88 -4.10 16.09
CA LYS A 50 -1.51 -4.08 17.52
C LYS A 50 -2.74 -4.08 18.43
N ILE A 51 -3.77 -3.33 18.05
CA ILE A 51 -5.02 -3.18 18.81
C ILE A 51 -5.82 -4.50 18.76
N ALA A 52 -5.95 -5.09 17.58
CA ALA A 52 -6.60 -6.38 17.38
C ALA A 52 -6.01 -7.51 18.24
N ARG A 53 -4.68 -7.48 18.49
CA ARG A 53 -3.98 -8.46 19.36
C ARG A 53 -4.19 -8.24 20.85
N ARG A 54 -4.63 -7.04 21.28
CA ARG A 54 -4.82 -6.71 22.70
C ARG A 54 -6.23 -7.01 23.19
N LYS A 55 -7.22 -7.11 22.28
CA LYS A 55 -8.60 -7.48 22.63
C LYS A 55 -8.66 -8.96 22.99
N LYS A 56 -8.82 -9.29 24.27
CA LYS A 56 -8.92 -10.66 24.78
C LYS A 56 -10.29 -11.30 24.55
N ASP A 57 -11.36 -10.50 24.51
CA ASP A 57 -12.75 -10.96 24.43
C ASP A 57 -13.36 -10.74 23.02
N ARG A 58 -12.74 -11.30 21.98
CA ARG A 58 -13.37 -11.33 20.63
C ARG A 58 -14.12 -12.64 20.45
N THR A 59 -15.31 -12.57 19.88
CA THR A 59 -15.96 -13.77 19.35
C THR A 59 -15.19 -14.28 18.11
N GLU A 60 -15.30 -15.56 17.80
CA GLU A 60 -14.67 -16.14 16.61
C GLU A 60 -15.19 -15.50 15.32
N ASP A 61 -16.47 -15.12 15.28
CA ASP A 61 -17.07 -14.40 14.15
C ASP A 61 -16.47 -12.99 13.98
N GLU A 62 -16.31 -12.23 15.08
CA GLU A 62 -15.67 -10.91 15.05
C GLU A 62 -14.24 -10.98 14.55
N LYS A 63 -13.51 -12.02 14.94
CA LYS A 63 -12.12 -12.23 14.55
C LYS A 63 -12.03 -12.61 13.07
N SER A 64 -12.84 -13.55 12.62
CA SER A 64 -12.89 -14.02 11.23
C SER A 64 -13.31 -12.90 10.28
N PHE A 65 -14.34 -12.14 10.64
CA PHE A 65 -14.76 -10.96 9.88
C PHE A 65 -13.65 -9.90 9.83
N GLY A 66 -13.01 -9.64 10.97
CA GLY A 66 -11.90 -8.69 11.07
C GLY A 66 -10.75 -9.01 10.11
N ILE A 67 -10.35 -10.29 10.03
CA ILE A 67 -9.29 -10.74 9.11
C ILE A 67 -9.68 -10.50 7.64
N GLN A 68 -10.93 -10.80 7.29
CA GLN A 68 -11.41 -10.66 5.92
C GLN A 68 -11.53 -9.19 5.51
N ILE A 69 -12.12 -8.35 6.37
CA ILE A 69 -12.32 -6.93 6.05
C ILE A 69 -10.99 -6.18 5.97
N ASP A 70 -10.04 -6.52 6.85
CA ASP A 70 -8.67 -6.00 6.83
C ASP A 70 -7.98 -6.31 5.50
N SER A 71 -8.03 -7.56 5.07
CA SER A 71 -7.43 -7.98 3.79
C SER A 71 -8.08 -7.30 2.59
N LEU A 72 -9.40 -7.14 2.58
CA LEU A 72 -10.10 -6.42 1.49
C LEU A 72 -9.70 -4.94 1.46
N CYS A 73 -9.61 -4.29 2.62
CA CYS A 73 -9.16 -2.91 2.72
C CYS A 73 -7.70 -2.76 2.30
N ASP A 74 -6.83 -3.69 2.68
CA ASP A 74 -5.41 -3.72 2.29
C ASP A 74 -5.21 -3.78 0.78
N VAL A 75 -6.01 -4.57 0.06
CA VAL A 75 -5.97 -4.58 -1.42
C VAL A 75 -6.25 -3.19 -1.98
N VAL A 76 -7.17 -2.44 -1.40
CA VAL A 76 -7.49 -1.08 -1.85
C VAL A 76 -6.40 -0.08 -1.43
N CYS A 77 -6.01 -0.09 -0.16
CA CYS A 77 -5.08 0.84 0.45
C CYS A 77 -3.64 0.68 -0.04
N PHE A 78 -3.18 -0.55 -0.26
CA PHE A 78 -1.79 -0.86 -0.56
C PHE A 78 -1.60 -1.59 -1.90
N GLY A 79 -2.63 -2.19 -2.46
CA GLY A 79 -2.64 -2.70 -3.83
C GLY A 79 -3.03 -1.61 -4.84
N ALA A 80 -4.30 -1.22 -4.84
CA ALA A 80 -4.83 -0.31 -5.86
C ALA A 80 -4.29 1.13 -5.72
N PHE A 81 -4.18 1.67 -4.51
CA PHE A 81 -3.81 3.07 -4.32
C PHE A 81 -2.37 3.40 -4.79
N PRO A 82 -1.33 2.64 -4.40
CA PRO A 82 0.02 2.90 -4.90
C PRO A 82 0.14 2.73 -6.42
N ALA A 83 -0.56 1.72 -6.98
CA ALA A 83 -0.61 1.50 -8.42
C ALA A 83 -1.22 2.69 -9.16
N LEU A 84 -2.31 3.27 -8.63
CA LEU A 84 -2.94 4.47 -9.18
C LEU A 84 -1.99 5.68 -9.13
N ILE A 85 -1.31 5.91 -8.00
CA ILE A 85 -0.33 7.01 -7.87
C ILE A 85 0.75 6.86 -8.95
N CYS A 86 1.33 5.67 -9.09
CA CYS A 86 2.39 5.40 -10.07
C CYS A 86 1.90 5.58 -11.52
N TYR A 87 0.70 5.11 -11.85
CA TYR A 87 0.09 5.31 -13.16
C TYR A 87 -0.04 6.80 -13.51
N LEU A 88 -0.54 7.58 -12.55
CA LEU A 88 -0.74 9.01 -12.72
C LEU A 88 0.59 9.77 -12.86
N LEU A 89 1.65 9.33 -12.16
CA LEU A 89 3.00 9.90 -12.22
C LEU A 89 3.82 9.49 -13.46
N GLY A 90 3.35 8.53 -14.26
CA GLY A 90 3.96 8.21 -15.55
C GLY A 90 4.30 6.74 -15.81
N VAL A 91 3.87 5.82 -14.95
CA VAL A 91 3.89 4.37 -15.25
C VAL A 91 2.77 4.05 -16.24
N ARG A 92 3.01 4.35 -17.52
CA ARG A 92 2.00 4.30 -18.60
C ARG A 92 2.52 3.50 -19.81
N GLY A 93 1.64 3.30 -20.79
CA GLY A 93 1.92 2.51 -21.99
C GLY A 93 1.84 1.00 -21.71
N PRO A 94 2.06 0.15 -22.73
CA PRO A 94 1.84 -1.30 -22.62
C PRO A 94 2.66 -1.94 -21.48
N ILE A 95 3.94 -1.55 -21.34
CA ILE A 95 4.83 -2.06 -20.29
C ILE A 95 4.38 -1.56 -18.91
N GLY A 96 4.06 -0.27 -18.77
CA GLY A 96 3.59 0.29 -17.49
C GLY A 96 2.30 -0.37 -17.01
N ILE A 97 1.34 -0.59 -17.92
CA ILE A 97 0.09 -1.29 -17.62
C ILE A 97 0.37 -2.75 -17.23
N ALA A 98 1.27 -3.46 -17.93
CA ALA A 98 1.68 -4.81 -17.55
C ALA A 98 2.26 -4.86 -16.12
N VAL A 99 3.16 -3.93 -15.78
CA VAL A 99 3.74 -3.84 -14.43
C VAL A 99 2.67 -3.59 -13.37
N ILE A 100 1.72 -2.67 -13.64
CA ILE A 100 0.60 -2.40 -12.72
C ILE A 100 -0.27 -3.64 -12.54
N MET A 101 -0.60 -4.35 -13.62
CA MET A 101 -1.40 -5.59 -13.54
C MET A 101 -0.70 -6.66 -12.70
N VAL A 102 0.59 -6.90 -12.95
CA VAL A 102 1.39 -7.85 -12.17
C VAL A 102 1.42 -7.46 -10.70
N TYR A 103 1.68 -6.19 -10.39
CA TYR A 103 1.66 -5.69 -9.02
C TYR A 103 0.32 -5.94 -8.32
N CYS A 104 -0.80 -5.56 -8.96
CA CYS A 104 -2.13 -5.74 -8.40
C CYS A 104 -2.48 -7.22 -8.19
N VAL A 105 -2.22 -8.08 -9.18
CA VAL A 105 -2.47 -9.52 -9.08
C VAL A 105 -1.64 -10.14 -7.94
N ASN A 106 -0.36 -9.82 -7.85
CA ASN A 106 0.51 -10.33 -6.80
C ASN A 106 0.09 -9.83 -5.41
N SER A 107 -0.44 -8.62 -5.31
CA SER A 107 -0.95 -8.06 -4.05
C SER A 107 -2.13 -8.88 -3.50
N VAL A 108 -3.07 -9.29 -4.36
CA VAL A 108 -4.21 -10.14 -4.02
C VAL A 108 -3.76 -11.57 -3.69
N ILE A 109 -2.87 -12.16 -4.51
CA ILE A 109 -2.32 -13.50 -4.27
C ILE A 109 -1.65 -13.57 -2.89
N ARG A 110 -0.83 -12.57 -2.55
CA ARG A 110 -0.14 -12.51 -1.26
C ARG A 110 -1.12 -12.51 -0.08
N LEU A 111 -2.18 -11.71 -0.14
CA LEU A 111 -3.17 -11.63 0.94
C LEU A 111 -3.99 -12.92 1.06
N ALA A 112 -4.44 -13.47 -0.07
CA ALA A 112 -5.15 -14.75 -0.09
C ALA A 112 -4.29 -15.89 0.49
N TYR A 113 -3.02 -15.98 0.06
CA TYR A 113 -2.08 -16.98 0.57
C TYR A 113 -1.83 -16.80 2.07
N PHE A 114 -1.58 -15.58 2.52
CA PHE A 114 -1.34 -15.30 3.94
C PHE A 114 -2.54 -15.68 4.81
N ASN A 115 -3.77 -15.33 4.40
CA ASN A 115 -4.99 -15.67 5.14
C ASN A 115 -5.20 -17.18 5.24
N VAL A 116 -4.99 -17.93 4.14
CA VAL A 116 -5.13 -19.38 4.13
C VAL A 116 -4.05 -20.06 4.98
N MET A 117 -2.80 -19.57 4.94
CA MET A 117 -1.71 -20.16 5.72
C MET A 117 -1.78 -19.85 7.22
N GLU A 118 -2.18 -18.63 7.61
CA GLU A 118 -2.42 -18.29 9.02
C GLU A 118 -3.60 -19.12 9.57
N ALA A 119 -4.67 -19.32 8.79
CA ALA A 119 -5.80 -20.18 9.20
C ALA A 119 -5.39 -21.64 9.43
N LYS A 120 -4.38 -22.13 8.69
CA LYS A 120 -3.79 -23.47 8.86
C LYS A 120 -2.73 -23.53 9.97
N ASN A 121 -2.46 -22.44 10.69
CA ASN A 121 -1.33 -22.30 11.62
C ASN A 121 0.03 -22.65 10.99
N ALA A 122 0.17 -22.58 9.67
CA ALA A 122 1.36 -22.99 8.93
C ALA A 122 2.50 -21.96 8.97
N LEU A 123 2.29 -20.83 9.66
CA LEU A 123 3.23 -19.70 9.79
C LEU A 123 3.92 -19.63 11.17
N VAL A 124 3.85 -20.73 11.93
CA VAL A 124 4.50 -20.89 13.23
C VAL A 124 5.56 -21.98 13.08
N THR A 125 6.79 -21.70 13.50
CA THR A 125 7.84 -22.74 13.57
C THR A 125 7.53 -23.75 14.68
N GLU A 126 8.14 -24.93 14.63
CA GLU A 126 8.05 -25.92 15.72
C GLU A 126 8.50 -25.34 17.08
N SER A 127 9.36 -24.32 17.07
CA SER A 127 9.80 -23.56 18.25
C SER A 127 8.84 -22.44 18.68
N GLY A 128 7.69 -22.27 18.04
CA GLY A 128 6.67 -21.27 18.38
C GLY A 128 6.92 -19.85 17.84
N GLU A 129 7.97 -19.61 17.04
CA GLU A 129 8.22 -18.30 16.45
C GLU A 129 7.35 -18.09 15.21
N LYS A 130 6.57 -16.99 15.19
CA LYS A 130 5.81 -16.54 14.01
C LYS A 130 6.76 -15.91 12.99
N PHE A 131 6.76 -16.40 11.75
CA PHE A 131 7.52 -15.84 10.63
C PHE A 131 6.59 -15.42 9.48
N TYR A 132 6.98 -14.39 8.74
CA TYR A 132 6.29 -14.02 7.50
C TYR A 132 6.99 -14.70 6.32
N ARG A 133 6.20 -15.25 5.40
CA ARG A 133 6.65 -15.63 4.05
C ARG A 133 6.34 -14.50 3.09
N GLY A 134 7.36 -14.01 2.39
CA GLY A 134 7.24 -12.91 1.44
C GLY A 134 7.06 -11.53 2.10
N LEU A 135 7.10 -10.48 1.28
CA LEU A 135 7.02 -9.10 1.75
C LEU A 135 5.56 -8.72 2.14
N PRO A 136 5.32 -8.08 3.30
CA PRO A 136 3.99 -7.57 3.64
C PRO A 136 3.49 -6.53 2.64
N ILE A 137 2.20 -6.57 2.29
CA ILE A 137 1.61 -5.61 1.32
C ILE A 137 1.77 -4.16 1.78
N THR A 138 1.69 -3.93 3.10
CA THR A 138 1.83 -2.63 3.76
C THR A 138 3.22 -2.01 3.59
N SER A 139 4.22 -2.80 3.17
CA SER A 139 5.56 -2.30 2.82
C SER A 139 5.52 -1.24 1.73
N MET A 140 4.51 -1.23 0.86
CA MET A 140 4.38 -0.21 -0.18
C MET A 140 4.13 1.19 0.39
N ALA A 141 3.50 1.29 1.57
CA ALA A 141 3.31 2.57 2.27
C ALA A 141 4.63 3.17 2.79
N ILE A 142 5.70 2.37 2.83
CA ILE A 142 7.06 2.82 3.16
C ILE A 142 7.87 3.05 1.88
N VAL A 143 7.84 2.09 0.95
CA VAL A 143 8.64 2.14 -0.27
C VAL A 143 8.25 3.34 -1.14
N LEU A 144 6.96 3.60 -1.36
CA LEU A 144 6.54 4.63 -2.29
C LEU A 144 6.92 6.05 -1.85
N PRO A 145 6.71 6.49 -0.59
CA PRO A 145 7.21 7.78 -0.13
C PRO A 145 8.73 7.95 -0.29
N LEU A 146 9.50 6.89 -0.06
CA LEU A 146 10.96 6.92 -0.22
C LEU A 146 11.38 7.00 -1.68
N VAL A 147 10.76 6.23 -2.57
CA VAL A 147 11.00 6.33 -4.02
C VAL A 147 10.61 7.73 -4.52
N PHE A 148 9.57 8.33 -3.96
CA PHE A 148 9.18 9.70 -4.29
C PHE A 148 10.27 10.73 -3.94
N MET A 149 11.09 10.50 -2.91
CA MET A 149 12.23 11.38 -2.59
C MET A 149 13.31 11.39 -3.67
N ILE A 150 13.42 10.33 -4.47
CA ILE A 150 14.44 10.25 -5.53
C ILE A 150 14.24 11.37 -6.57
N GLN A 151 13.01 11.85 -6.75
CA GLN A 151 12.70 12.93 -7.70
C GLN A 151 13.53 14.21 -7.49
N PHE A 152 14.01 14.45 -6.27
CA PHE A 152 14.81 15.64 -5.97
C PHE A 152 16.22 15.57 -6.53
N PHE A 153 16.70 14.37 -6.83
CA PHE A 153 18.09 14.11 -7.19
C PHE A 153 18.26 13.66 -8.64
N VAL A 154 17.17 13.30 -9.33
CA VAL A 154 17.23 12.72 -10.67
C VAL A 154 16.27 13.41 -11.64
N PRO A 155 16.57 13.40 -12.95
CA PRO A 155 15.63 13.85 -13.99
C PRO A 155 14.34 13.01 -14.02
N ASP A 156 13.25 13.62 -14.49
CA ASP A 156 11.92 13.01 -14.58
C ASP A 156 11.89 11.64 -15.29
N SER A 157 12.73 11.45 -16.32
CA SER A 157 12.82 10.17 -17.04
C SER A 157 13.37 9.05 -16.16
N ILE A 158 14.40 9.34 -15.36
CA ILE A 158 14.97 8.38 -14.42
C ILE A 158 13.98 8.11 -13.29
N PHE A 159 13.32 9.16 -12.78
CA PHE A 159 12.28 9.01 -11.76
C PHE A 159 11.15 8.08 -12.20
N ARG A 160 10.65 8.22 -13.44
CA ARG A 160 9.65 7.31 -14.00
C ARG A 160 10.14 5.86 -14.09
N ILE A 161 11.41 5.64 -14.45
CA ILE A 161 12.02 4.30 -14.46
C ILE A 161 12.06 3.73 -13.04
N CYS A 162 12.44 4.52 -12.04
CA CYS A 162 12.43 4.11 -10.64
C CYS A 162 11.03 3.69 -10.18
N LEU A 163 9.96 4.36 -10.61
CA LEU A 163 8.58 3.97 -10.29
C LEU A 163 8.19 2.62 -10.91
N HIS A 164 8.57 2.35 -12.17
CA HIS A 164 8.33 1.05 -12.81
C HIS A 164 9.06 -0.06 -12.05
N LEU A 165 10.34 0.15 -11.76
CA LEU A 165 11.16 -0.83 -11.04
C LEU A 165 10.62 -1.05 -9.63
N ALA A 166 10.22 0.00 -8.91
CA ALA A 166 9.65 -0.12 -7.58
C ALA A 166 8.39 -0.98 -7.57
N LEU A 167 7.42 -0.72 -8.47
CA LEU A 167 6.22 -1.56 -8.58
C LEU A 167 6.55 -3.00 -8.94
N LEU A 168 7.42 -3.21 -9.93
CA LEU A 168 7.76 -4.56 -10.40
C LEU A 168 8.48 -5.36 -9.30
N ILE A 169 9.50 -4.77 -8.67
CA ILE A 169 10.29 -5.42 -7.62
C ILE A 169 9.41 -5.71 -6.41
N VAL A 170 8.65 -4.73 -5.89
CA VAL A 170 7.77 -4.94 -4.74
C VAL A 170 6.69 -5.97 -5.06
N GLY A 171 6.09 -5.89 -6.25
CA GLY A 171 5.08 -6.83 -6.71
C GLY A 171 5.62 -8.26 -6.77
N ILE A 172 6.84 -8.47 -7.27
CA ILE A 172 7.48 -9.79 -7.26
C ILE A 172 7.78 -10.24 -5.82
N LEU A 173 8.31 -9.35 -4.98
CA LEU A 173 8.62 -9.65 -3.57
C LEU A 173 7.38 -10.07 -2.73
N PHE A 174 6.17 -9.71 -3.15
CA PHE A 174 4.94 -10.19 -2.50
C PHE A 174 4.73 -11.70 -2.63
N VAL A 175 5.23 -12.32 -3.70
CA VAL A 175 5.00 -13.75 -4.00
C VAL A 175 6.26 -14.61 -3.90
N VAL A 176 7.45 -13.99 -3.80
CA VAL A 176 8.70 -14.72 -3.58
C VAL A 176 8.72 -15.32 -2.16
N ASP A 177 9.06 -16.62 -2.08
CA ASP A 177 9.21 -17.31 -0.80
C ASP A 177 10.57 -16.98 -0.18
N PHE A 178 10.58 -16.00 0.72
CA PHE A 178 11.69 -15.75 1.62
C PHE A 178 11.16 -15.52 3.03
N ARG A 179 11.94 -15.95 4.03
CA ARG A 179 11.57 -15.81 5.44
C ARG A 179 11.92 -14.42 5.93
N LEU A 180 10.91 -13.60 6.19
CA LEU A 180 11.08 -12.32 6.86
C LEU A 180 10.87 -12.48 8.36
N LYS A 181 11.94 -12.20 9.11
CA LYS A 181 11.85 -12.07 10.57
C LYS A 181 11.03 -10.84 10.90
N LYS A 182 10.04 -11.00 11.77
CA LYS A 182 9.18 -9.90 12.20
C LYS A 182 10.03 -8.75 12.79
N PRO A 183 9.91 -7.52 12.28
CA PRO A 183 10.67 -6.39 12.80
C PRO A 183 10.31 -6.12 14.26
N LYS A 184 11.33 -5.81 15.07
CA LYS A 184 11.13 -5.41 16.47
C LYS A 184 10.44 -4.04 16.53
N ASN A 185 9.80 -3.72 17.65
CA ASN A 185 9.13 -2.43 17.86
C ASN A 185 10.07 -1.23 17.64
N ALA A 186 11.36 -1.35 18.00
CA ALA A 186 12.37 -0.32 17.73
C ALA A 186 12.58 -0.10 16.22
N THR A 187 12.72 -1.17 15.44
CA THR A 187 12.85 -1.09 13.97
C THR A 187 11.61 -0.45 13.34
N LEU A 188 10.41 -0.81 13.80
CA LEU A 188 9.17 -0.17 13.35
C LEU A 188 9.13 1.33 13.68
N ALA A 189 9.59 1.73 14.87
CA ALA A 189 9.65 3.15 15.24
C ALA A 189 10.62 3.94 14.36
N VAL A 190 11.79 3.38 14.06
CA VAL A 190 12.75 3.97 13.12
C VAL A 190 12.13 4.11 11.73
N LEU A 191 11.43 3.08 11.25
CA LEU A 191 10.79 3.09 9.94
C LEU A 191 9.73 4.18 9.82
N VAL A 192 8.88 4.31 10.85
CA VAL A 192 7.87 5.38 10.94
C VAL A 192 8.53 6.75 10.98
N ALA A 193 9.61 6.93 11.73
CA ALA A 193 10.34 8.19 11.79
C ALA A 193 10.94 8.57 10.42
N VAL A 194 11.55 7.60 9.72
CA VAL A 194 12.12 7.79 8.39
C VAL A 194 11.04 8.16 7.37
N VAL A 195 9.91 7.44 7.34
CA VAL A 195 8.79 7.75 6.44
C VAL A 195 8.17 9.11 6.80
N GLY A 196 8.00 9.40 8.09
CA GLY A 196 7.50 10.70 8.56
C GLY A 196 8.39 11.85 8.12
N ALA A 197 9.71 11.72 8.27
CA ALA A 197 10.68 12.70 7.79
C ALA A 197 10.61 12.87 6.27
N ALA A 198 10.56 11.78 5.50
CA ALA A 198 10.42 11.83 4.05
C ALA A 198 9.14 12.56 3.62
N VAL A 199 8.01 12.29 4.28
CA VAL A 199 6.73 12.94 4.00
C VAL A 199 6.77 14.43 4.38
N VAL A 200 7.38 14.80 5.50
CA VAL A 200 7.56 16.22 5.89
C VAL A 200 8.43 16.96 4.87
N ILE A 201 9.57 16.38 4.48
CA ILE A 201 10.45 16.93 3.45
C ILE A 201 9.69 17.10 2.13
N MET A 202 8.90 16.10 1.73
CA MET A 202 8.06 16.17 0.54
C MET A 202 7.08 17.36 0.59
N ILE A 203 6.39 17.53 1.72
CA ILE A 203 5.39 18.59 1.88
C ILE A 203 6.06 19.96 1.73
N VAL A 204 7.19 20.15 2.42
CA VAL A 204 7.92 21.43 2.49
C VAL A 204 8.66 21.76 1.19
N PHE A 205 9.41 20.80 0.62
CA PHE A 205 10.38 21.08 -0.44
C PHE A 205 9.91 20.72 -1.86
N THR A 206 8.97 19.78 -2.02
CA THR A 206 8.61 19.33 -3.38
C THR A 206 7.84 20.44 -4.12
N ARG A 207 8.26 20.82 -5.33
CA ARG A 207 7.52 21.80 -6.17
C ARG A 207 6.51 21.18 -7.14
N TYR A 208 6.22 19.88 -7.03
CA TYR A 208 5.19 19.20 -7.83
C TYR A 208 3.83 19.91 -7.72
N ARG A 209 3.56 20.79 -8.67
CA ARG A 209 2.23 21.15 -9.18
C ARG A 209 2.23 20.67 -10.62
N ILE A 210 1.82 19.44 -10.86
CA ILE A 210 1.64 19.01 -12.25
C ILE A 210 0.37 19.70 -12.76
N SER A 211 0.50 20.45 -13.85
CA SER A 211 -0.64 20.93 -14.62
C SER A 211 -1.36 19.73 -15.23
N PHE A 212 -2.63 19.57 -14.90
CA PHE A 212 -3.53 18.59 -15.50
C PHE A 212 -3.49 18.79 -17.02
N HIS A 213 -2.89 17.86 -17.78
CA HIS A 213 -3.12 17.82 -19.23
C HIS A 213 -4.46 17.10 -19.43
N PRO A 214 -5.54 17.79 -19.86
CA PRO A 214 -6.87 17.20 -20.01
C PRO A 214 -6.99 16.25 -21.22
N GLY A 215 -5.87 15.81 -21.80
CA GLY A 215 -5.84 14.97 -22.99
C GLY A 215 -5.77 13.50 -22.61
N TRP A 216 -6.91 12.88 -22.35
CA TRP A 216 -6.99 11.42 -22.25
C TRP A 216 -6.84 10.81 -23.66
N PRO A 217 -5.88 9.88 -23.92
CA PRO A 217 -5.58 9.41 -25.28
C PRO A 217 -6.71 8.68 -26.03
N TRP A 218 -7.73 8.13 -25.34
CA TRP A 218 -8.81 7.39 -26.01
C TRP A 218 -9.89 8.29 -26.65
N LEU A 219 -10.00 9.55 -26.22
CA LEU A 219 -10.96 10.51 -26.79
C LEU A 219 -10.61 10.93 -28.22
N TYR A 220 -9.37 10.72 -28.67
CA TYR A 220 -8.97 10.94 -30.06
C TYR A 220 -9.58 9.92 -31.04
N TRP A 221 -9.90 8.71 -30.57
CA TRP A 221 -10.47 7.65 -31.42
C TRP A 221 -11.99 7.78 -31.56
N VAL A 222 -12.68 8.30 -30.54
CA VAL A 222 -14.15 8.41 -30.53
C VAL A 222 -14.66 9.57 -31.42
N ARG A 223 -13.82 10.55 -31.77
CA ARG A 223 -14.20 11.67 -32.65
C ARG A 223 -13.96 11.42 -34.15
N ARG A 224 -13.58 10.19 -34.54
CA ARG A 224 -13.35 9.79 -35.94
C ARG A 224 -14.32 8.69 -36.44
N LEU A 225 -15.38 8.42 -35.70
CA LEU A 225 -16.55 7.65 -36.14
C LEU A 225 -17.77 8.58 -36.16
#